data_AF-A0A7X0Z840-F1
#
_entry.id   AF-A0A7X0Z840-F1
#
_cell.length_a   1.000
_cell.length_b   1.000
_cell.length_c   1.000
_cell.angle_alpha   90.00
_cell.angle_beta   90.00
_cell.angle_gamma   90.00
#
_symmetry.space_group_name_H-M   'P 1'
#
loop_
_entity.id
_entity.type
_entity.pdbx_description
1 polymer ?
#
loop_
_entity_poly.entity_id
_entity_poly.type
_entity_poly.pdbx_seq_one_letter_code
_entity_poly.pdbx_strand_id
1 'polypeptide(L)'
;MIYSDYLKNPSFMWLYSILKAGKAMAFEEVPDEKRELFSDIIQDLLVKCSDEWIQTKGPNNQYQEDMGESKEKWKRCSLCNEPNKYIFYIENTLNKCKLNVGSECITEFGSIAGSAKKSKSYMQRNSQRSRRLQALLEAIPKVRSTVENWHHFIENLLILLSEQETMHYEELGVEANKSFEKILNKGLNENDVNHLKKIISSGKLEQRKILNRIELLKKQDFILTKQQADWIRSHQPENFQTVLDCIKYSQDSQITLSCAHLISEKSFLEFFARKYNSVRAEKNVTFMQLYNDWQRNIVQSKDVPFETELPEIKQVNSGSYQFEFASLQNIHFTLSCSKFISKLGFLVFPNKKENLDPSDILQIVAESSLASYDSYDAFFYQIESIMDRFEKGNRFNLYRLNMERNYVDFRVFNSAKTDAEGNITYIYSYNRYKLIESYEKIRGILLKKNAPLLLDFLEKDATKTFTEYKYKIETEEELELSKMNK
;
A
#
# COMPACT_ATOMS: atom_id res chain seq x y z
N MET A 1 -4.46 -15.98 57.32
CA MET A 1 -4.43 -15.90 55.85
C MET A 1 -5.73 -15.23 55.40
N ILE A 2 -5.64 -14.14 54.66
CA ILE A 2 -6.77 -13.26 54.36
C ILE A 2 -7.25 -13.60 52.96
N TYR A 3 -8.52 -13.96 52.84
CA TYR A 3 -9.15 -14.29 51.57
C TYR A 3 -10.21 -13.23 51.26
N SER A 4 -10.30 -12.85 50.00
CA SER A 4 -11.39 -11.97 49.53
C SER A 4 -12.74 -12.63 49.76
N ASP A 5 -13.72 -11.86 50.21
CA ASP A 5 -15.11 -12.34 50.36
C ASP A 5 -15.77 -12.57 49.00
N TYR A 6 -15.31 -11.91 47.95
CA TYR A 6 -15.73 -12.13 46.56
C TYR A 6 -15.56 -13.60 46.14
N LEU A 7 -14.51 -14.24 46.65
CA LEU A 7 -14.20 -15.65 46.34
C LEU A 7 -15.18 -16.62 47.00
N LYS A 8 -15.99 -16.20 47.98
CA LYS A 8 -17.05 -17.01 48.58
C LYS A 8 -18.29 -17.16 47.68
N ASN A 9 -18.29 -16.52 46.51
CA ASN A 9 -19.31 -16.75 45.49
C ASN A 9 -19.25 -18.23 45.02
N PRO A 10 -20.40 -18.93 44.87
CA PRO A 10 -20.44 -20.32 44.38
C PRO A 10 -19.57 -20.56 43.12
N SER A 11 -19.50 -19.59 42.22
CA SER A 11 -18.68 -19.65 40.98
C SER A 11 -17.17 -19.74 41.24
N PHE A 12 -16.70 -19.26 42.39
CA PHE A 12 -15.28 -19.18 42.79
C PHE A 12 -14.96 -19.99 44.05
N MET A 13 -15.94 -20.73 44.59
CA MET A 13 -15.75 -21.54 45.79
C MET A 13 -14.64 -22.58 45.65
N TRP A 14 -14.44 -23.10 44.42
CA TRP A 14 -13.32 -23.98 44.12
C TRP A 14 -11.97 -23.28 44.36
N LEU A 15 -11.79 -22.06 43.85
CA LEU A 15 -10.58 -21.25 44.03
C LEU A 15 -10.40 -20.85 45.49
N TYR A 16 -11.48 -20.45 46.17
CA TYR A 16 -11.48 -20.16 47.60
C TYR A 16 -11.02 -21.36 48.43
N SER A 17 -11.51 -22.56 48.12
CA SER A 17 -11.15 -23.78 48.85
C SER A 17 -9.67 -24.13 48.71
N ILE A 18 -9.08 -23.91 47.52
CA ILE A 18 -7.66 -24.17 47.28
C ILE A 18 -6.80 -23.14 48.01
N LEU A 19 -7.12 -21.85 47.91
CA LEU A 19 -6.39 -20.79 48.61
C LEU A 19 -6.49 -20.95 50.14
N LYS A 20 -7.63 -21.44 50.65
CA LYS A 20 -7.84 -21.75 52.08
C LYS A 20 -6.89 -22.81 52.63
N ALA A 21 -6.42 -23.73 51.79
CA ALA A 21 -5.48 -24.79 52.17
C ALA A 21 -4.04 -24.28 52.39
N GLY A 22 -3.77 -23.00 52.13
CA GLY A 22 -2.53 -22.33 52.55
C GLY A 22 -1.31 -22.53 51.65
N LYS A 23 -1.49 -23.04 50.43
CA LYS A 23 -0.42 -23.15 49.44
C LYS A 23 -0.45 -21.97 48.48
N ALA A 24 0.71 -21.39 48.21
CA ALA A 24 0.88 -20.49 47.08
C ALA A 24 0.59 -21.28 45.79
N MET A 25 -0.44 -20.87 45.06
CA MET A 25 -0.91 -21.59 43.88
C MET A 25 -0.03 -21.24 42.68
N ALA A 26 0.59 -22.25 42.08
CA ALA A 26 1.14 -22.13 40.73
C ALA A 26 0.01 -22.35 39.70
N PHE A 27 0.07 -21.72 38.52
CA PHE A 27 -0.99 -21.79 37.51
C PHE A 27 -1.30 -23.25 37.09
N GLU A 28 -0.29 -24.11 37.19
CA GLU A 28 -0.34 -25.54 36.90
C GLU A 28 -1.24 -26.32 37.86
N GLU A 29 -1.53 -25.79 39.05
CA GLU A 29 -2.41 -26.40 40.06
C GLU A 29 -3.89 -26.06 39.85
N VAL A 30 -4.22 -25.19 38.89
CA VAL A 30 -5.61 -24.91 38.50
C VAL A 30 -6.18 -26.12 37.76
N PRO A 31 -7.35 -26.66 38.16
CA PRO A 31 -7.99 -27.78 37.47
C PRO A 31 -8.15 -27.52 35.98
N ASP A 32 -7.84 -28.50 35.12
CA ASP A 32 -7.85 -28.35 33.65
C ASP A 32 -9.14 -27.72 33.13
N GLU A 33 -10.28 -28.17 33.64
CA GLU A 33 -11.61 -27.69 33.29
C GLU A 33 -11.87 -26.22 33.65
N LYS A 34 -11.01 -25.61 34.47
CA LYS A 34 -11.12 -24.23 34.97
C LYS A 34 -9.97 -23.33 34.49
N ARG A 35 -8.96 -23.86 33.79
CA ARG A 35 -7.78 -23.08 33.34
C ARG A 35 -8.15 -21.96 32.37
N GLU A 36 -9.00 -22.24 31.38
CA GLU A 36 -9.44 -21.24 30.39
C GLU A 36 -10.26 -20.14 31.08
N LEU A 37 -11.23 -20.53 31.92
CA LEU A 37 -12.01 -19.60 32.72
C LEU A 37 -11.12 -18.75 33.65
N PHE A 38 -10.13 -19.36 34.30
CA PHE A 38 -9.21 -18.67 35.21
C PHE A 38 -8.35 -17.66 34.46
N SER A 39 -7.77 -18.02 33.31
CA SER A 39 -6.98 -17.11 32.46
C SER A 39 -7.78 -15.88 32.04
N ASP A 40 -9.03 -16.06 31.65
CA ASP A 40 -9.88 -14.98 31.15
C ASP A 40 -10.32 -13.99 32.25
N ILE A 41 -10.40 -14.44 33.51
CA ILE A 41 -10.98 -13.65 34.61
C ILE A 41 -9.98 -13.24 35.69
N ILE A 42 -8.76 -13.79 35.72
CA ILE A 42 -7.85 -13.64 36.87
C ILE A 42 -7.49 -12.18 37.16
N GLN A 43 -7.24 -11.38 36.12
CA GLN A 43 -6.92 -9.96 36.28
C GLN A 43 -8.10 -9.18 36.88
N ASP A 44 -9.31 -9.39 36.36
CA ASP A 44 -10.53 -8.80 36.92
C ASP A 44 -10.82 -9.27 38.34
N LEU A 45 -10.51 -10.54 38.63
CA LEU A 45 -10.70 -11.13 39.95
C LEU A 45 -9.74 -10.52 40.96
N LEU A 46 -8.46 -10.36 40.60
CA LEU A 46 -7.43 -9.73 41.43
C LEU A 46 -7.80 -8.27 41.73
N VAL A 47 -8.21 -7.50 40.72
CA VAL A 47 -8.66 -6.12 40.89
C VAL A 47 -9.86 -6.02 41.84
N LYS A 48 -10.84 -6.94 41.71
CA LYS A 48 -11.98 -6.96 42.62
C LYS A 48 -11.61 -7.36 44.04
N CYS A 49 -10.74 -8.35 44.19
CA CYS A 49 -10.25 -8.79 45.49
C CYS A 49 -9.48 -7.66 46.20
N SER A 50 -8.69 -6.86 45.46
CA SER A 50 -8.03 -5.68 46.01
C SER A 50 -9.01 -4.56 46.33
N ASP A 51 -10.03 -4.33 45.49
CA ASP A 51 -11.01 -3.27 45.68
C ASP A 51 -11.89 -3.46 46.94
N GLU A 52 -12.01 -4.68 47.47
CA GLU A 52 -12.77 -4.94 48.71
C GLU A 52 -12.21 -4.24 49.94
N TRP A 53 -10.91 -3.94 49.93
CA TRP A 53 -10.21 -3.38 51.07
C TRP A 53 -10.05 -1.86 50.87
N ILE A 54 -10.28 -1.11 51.93
CA ILE A 54 -10.11 0.34 51.95
C ILE A 54 -9.26 0.76 53.15
N GLN A 55 -8.55 1.87 53.04
CA GLN A 55 -7.89 2.46 54.20
C GLN A 55 -8.94 2.97 55.19
N THR A 56 -8.78 2.65 56.47
CA THR A 56 -9.70 3.05 57.54
C THR A 56 -8.93 3.69 58.69
N LYS A 57 -9.65 4.24 59.66
CA LYS A 57 -9.06 4.75 60.90
C LYS A 57 -8.89 3.63 61.92
N GLY A 58 -7.78 3.68 62.65
CA GLY A 58 -7.48 2.80 63.78
C GLY A 58 -8.32 3.09 65.02
N PRO A 59 -8.12 2.32 66.11
CA PRO A 59 -8.82 2.47 67.38
C PRO A 59 -8.82 3.90 67.95
N ASN A 60 -7.74 4.66 67.73
CA ASN A 60 -7.60 6.04 68.21
C ASN A 60 -8.14 7.10 67.22
N ASN A 61 -8.93 6.69 66.23
CA ASN A 61 -9.49 7.55 65.17
C ASN A 61 -8.42 8.24 64.31
N GLN A 62 -7.22 7.65 64.22
CA GLN A 62 -6.09 8.11 63.40
C GLN A 62 -5.85 7.16 62.23
N TYR A 63 -5.38 7.67 61.09
CA TYR A 63 -5.03 6.84 59.92
C TYR A 63 -3.67 6.15 60.05
N GLN A 64 -2.85 6.61 60.99
CA GLN A 64 -1.50 6.12 61.28
C GLN A 64 -1.26 6.20 62.79
N GLU A 65 -0.71 5.13 63.36
CA GLU A 65 -0.23 5.07 64.74
C GLU A 65 1.30 4.96 64.75
N ASP A 66 1.98 5.77 65.57
CA ASP A 66 3.42 5.67 65.83
C ASP A 66 3.64 4.93 67.14
N MET A 67 4.35 3.80 67.07
CA MET A 67 4.66 2.93 68.21
C MET A 67 5.89 3.39 69.00
N GLY A 68 6.55 4.48 68.59
CA GLY A 68 7.70 5.07 69.25
C GLY A 68 9.04 4.45 68.87
N GLU A 69 10.11 4.94 69.49
CA GLU A 69 11.50 4.59 69.10
C GLU A 69 11.96 3.22 69.59
N SER A 70 11.32 2.66 70.62
CA SER A 70 11.67 1.34 71.13
C SER A 70 11.07 0.23 70.25
N LYS A 71 11.95 -0.59 69.66
CA LYS A 71 11.57 -1.75 68.83
C LYS A 71 10.71 -2.78 69.57
N GLU A 72 10.83 -2.86 70.90
CA GLU A 72 10.02 -3.76 71.73
C GLU A 72 8.53 -3.39 71.74
N LYS A 73 8.21 -2.12 71.44
CA LYS A 73 6.86 -1.60 71.36
C LYS A 73 6.26 -1.67 69.96
N TRP A 74 7.04 -2.06 68.94
CA TRP A 74 6.57 -2.11 67.56
C TRP A 74 5.52 -3.21 67.38
N LYS A 75 4.45 -2.87 66.69
CA LYS A 75 3.34 -3.79 66.43
C LYS A 75 3.61 -4.55 65.14
N ARG A 76 3.23 -5.82 65.08
CA ARG A 76 3.43 -6.66 63.90
C ARG A 76 2.35 -6.43 62.85
N CYS A 77 2.74 -6.36 61.58
CA CYS A 77 1.81 -6.27 60.45
C CYS A 77 0.94 -7.53 60.34
N SER A 78 -0.37 -7.39 60.12
CA SER A 78 -1.28 -8.53 59.94
C SER A 78 -1.04 -9.30 58.63
N LEU A 79 -0.34 -8.71 57.66
CA LEU A 79 -0.06 -9.31 56.35
C LEU A 79 1.29 -10.04 56.31
N CYS A 80 2.39 -9.32 56.58
CA CYS A 80 3.75 -9.87 56.51
C CYS A 80 4.33 -10.29 57.87
N ASN A 81 3.63 -10.00 58.98
CA ASN A 81 4.08 -10.30 60.36
C ASN A 81 5.36 -9.59 60.83
N GLU A 82 5.86 -8.61 60.07
CA GLU A 82 7.03 -7.82 60.44
C GLU A 82 6.71 -6.77 61.52
N PRO A 83 7.60 -6.53 62.49
CA PRO A 83 7.44 -5.48 63.49
C PRO A 83 7.62 -4.10 62.84
N ASN A 84 6.65 -3.21 63.03
CA ASN A 84 6.61 -1.90 62.40
C ASN A 84 6.46 -0.77 63.42
N LYS A 85 7.24 0.32 63.22
CA LYS A 85 7.11 1.56 63.98
C LYS A 85 5.79 2.28 63.66
N TYR A 86 5.45 2.35 62.38
CA TYR A 86 4.22 2.99 61.90
C TYR A 86 3.20 1.94 61.49
N ILE A 87 1.99 2.07 62.02
CA ILE A 87 0.89 1.16 61.77
C ILE A 87 -0.26 1.88 61.11
N PHE A 88 -0.73 1.31 60.02
CA PHE A 88 -1.88 1.76 59.26
C PHE A 88 -3.01 0.76 59.40
N TYR A 89 -4.23 1.16 59.06
CA TYR A 89 -5.40 0.29 59.15
C TYR A 89 -6.10 0.19 57.80
N ILE A 90 -6.48 -1.04 57.44
CA ILE A 90 -7.33 -1.34 56.29
C ILE A 90 -8.58 -2.07 56.77
N GLU A 91 -9.68 -1.88 56.07
CA GLU A 91 -10.98 -2.48 56.38
C GLU A 91 -11.54 -3.14 55.13
N ASN A 92 -12.00 -4.38 55.27
CA ASN A 92 -12.80 -5.01 54.23
C ASN A 92 -14.21 -4.42 54.25
N THR A 93 -14.62 -3.84 53.13
CA THR A 93 -15.89 -3.14 52.99
C THR A 93 -17.11 -4.05 53.12
N LEU A 94 -16.95 -5.35 52.87
CA LEU A 94 -18.02 -6.36 52.89
C LEU A 94 -18.22 -6.96 54.28
N ASN A 95 -17.16 -7.48 54.91
CA ASN A 95 -17.27 -8.14 56.22
C ASN A 95 -16.92 -7.25 57.42
N LYS A 96 -16.48 -6.01 57.19
CA LYS A 96 -16.09 -5.03 58.21
C LYS A 96 -14.89 -5.42 59.07
N CYS A 97 -14.14 -6.46 58.68
CA CYS A 97 -12.91 -6.86 59.33
C CYS A 97 -11.84 -5.78 59.11
N LYS A 98 -11.25 -5.31 60.21
CA LYS A 98 -10.16 -4.34 60.22
C LYS A 98 -8.84 -5.04 60.49
N LEU A 99 -7.82 -4.67 59.75
CA LEU A 99 -6.46 -5.19 59.88
C LEU A 99 -5.48 -4.05 60.05
N ASN A 100 -4.44 -4.31 60.84
CA ASN A 100 -3.32 -3.39 60.98
C ASN A 100 -2.19 -3.82 60.03
N VAL A 101 -1.60 -2.87 59.30
CA VAL A 101 -0.56 -3.14 58.30
C VAL A 101 0.62 -2.19 58.49
N GLY A 102 1.81 -2.66 58.11
CA GLY A 102 3.06 -1.88 58.16
C GLY A 102 3.19 -0.90 56.99
N SER A 103 4.23 -0.06 57.05
CA SER A 103 4.51 0.99 56.05
C SER A 103 4.75 0.44 54.64
N GLU A 104 5.43 -0.70 54.53
CA GLU A 104 5.73 -1.32 53.24
C GLU A 104 4.45 -1.92 52.63
N CYS A 105 3.72 -2.72 53.42
CA CYS A 105 2.46 -3.31 52.99
C CYS A 105 1.39 -2.28 52.61
N ILE A 106 1.30 -1.12 53.30
CA ILE A 106 0.34 -0.07 52.91
C ILE A 106 0.75 0.63 51.61
N THR A 107 2.05 0.72 51.33
CA THR A 107 2.57 1.32 50.09
C THR A 107 2.30 0.41 48.90
N GLU A 108 2.58 -0.89 49.05
CA GLU A 108 2.21 -1.91 48.05
C GLU A 108 0.69 -2.02 47.88
N PHE A 109 -0.06 -1.89 48.97
CA PHE A 109 -1.51 -1.81 48.90
C PHE A 109 -1.98 -0.60 48.09
N GLY A 110 -1.35 0.57 48.26
CA GLY A 110 -1.67 1.78 47.49
C GLY A 110 -1.33 1.69 46.00
N SER A 111 -0.31 0.91 45.62
CA SER A 111 0.06 0.69 44.21
C SER A 111 -0.82 -0.36 43.52
N ILE A 112 -1.25 -1.39 44.25
CA ILE A 112 -2.14 -2.46 43.73
C ILE A 112 -3.61 -2.00 43.75
N ALA A 113 -4.04 -1.37 44.83
CA ALA A 113 -5.38 -0.81 44.98
C ALA A 113 -5.42 0.66 44.54
N GLY A 114 -5.21 0.91 43.25
CA GLY A 114 -5.43 2.23 42.60
C GLY A 114 -6.87 2.78 42.77
N SER A 115 -7.72 2.05 43.51
CA SER A 115 -9.10 2.32 43.86
C SER A 115 -9.34 2.78 45.30
N ALA A 116 -8.31 3.00 46.13
CA ALA A 116 -8.50 3.50 47.51
C ALA A 116 -9.24 4.86 47.59
N LYS A 117 -9.49 5.52 46.44
CA LYS A 117 -10.33 6.73 46.26
C LYS A 117 -11.63 6.51 45.45
N LYS A 118 -11.96 5.30 45.00
CA LYS A 118 -13.17 5.06 44.18
C LYS A 118 -14.39 4.85 45.07
N SER A 119 -15.50 5.50 44.72
CA SER A 119 -16.73 5.46 45.50
C SER A 119 -17.34 4.05 45.54
N LYS A 120 -18.05 3.72 46.62
CA LYS A 120 -18.88 2.50 46.76
C LYS A 120 -19.78 2.25 45.54
N SER A 121 -20.29 3.31 44.90
CA SER A 121 -21.14 3.23 43.70
C SER A 121 -20.40 2.83 42.43
N TYR A 122 -19.09 3.04 42.34
CA TYR A 122 -18.26 2.53 41.24
C TYR A 122 -18.05 1.02 41.36
N MET A 123 -17.67 0.54 42.55
CA MET A 123 -17.47 -0.90 42.82
C MET A 123 -18.75 -1.72 42.59
N GLN A 124 -19.90 -1.20 43.01
CA GLN A 124 -21.20 -1.85 42.78
C GLN A 124 -21.55 -1.95 41.28
N ARG A 125 -21.27 -0.91 40.49
CA ARG A 125 -21.50 -0.91 39.03
C ARG A 125 -20.60 -1.92 38.32
N ASN A 126 -19.32 -2.00 38.67
CA ASN A 126 -18.40 -2.99 38.09
C ASN A 126 -18.79 -4.43 38.45
N SER A 127 -19.17 -4.69 39.69
CA SER A 127 -19.65 -6.02 40.12
C SER A 127 -20.90 -6.47 39.35
N GLN A 128 -21.87 -5.56 39.14
CA GLN A 128 -23.06 -5.83 38.32
C GLN A 128 -22.71 -6.08 36.85
N ARG A 129 -21.81 -5.28 36.27
CA ARG A 129 -21.33 -5.44 34.88
C ARG A 129 -20.66 -6.81 34.68
N SER A 130 -19.82 -7.25 35.61
CA SER A 130 -19.19 -8.58 35.52
C SER A 130 -20.17 -9.74 35.69
N ARG A 131 -21.16 -9.63 36.58
CA ARG A 131 -22.22 -10.66 36.68
C ARG A 131 -23.00 -10.79 35.37
N ARG A 132 -23.29 -9.65 34.72
CA ARG A 132 -23.97 -9.63 33.42
C ARG A 132 -23.11 -10.23 32.32
N LEU A 133 -21.81 -9.93 32.31
CA LEU A 133 -20.86 -10.55 31.39
C LEU A 133 -20.82 -12.08 31.56
N GLN A 134 -20.78 -12.58 32.80
CA GLN A 134 -20.78 -14.01 33.08
C GLN A 134 -22.04 -14.70 32.54
N ALA A 135 -23.22 -14.18 32.85
CA ALA A 135 -24.47 -14.73 32.33
C ALA A 135 -24.58 -14.59 30.79
N LEU A 136 -23.99 -13.55 30.20
CA LEU A 136 -23.92 -13.43 28.73
C LEU A 136 -22.96 -14.45 28.11
N LEU A 137 -21.84 -14.76 28.75
CA LEU A 137 -20.89 -15.80 28.32
C LEU A 137 -21.50 -17.20 28.38
N GLU A 138 -22.32 -17.48 29.40
CA GLU A 138 -23.11 -18.72 29.49
C GLU A 138 -24.11 -18.83 28.34
N ALA A 139 -24.75 -17.72 27.94
CA ALA A 139 -25.72 -17.70 26.85
C ALA A 139 -25.08 -17.71 25.45
N ILE A 140 -23.91 -17.07 25.30
CA ILE A 140 -23.14 -16.93 24.05
C ILE A 140 -21.66 -17.14 24.38
N PRO A 141 -21.14 -18.36 24.23
CA PRO A 141 -19.73 -18.63 24.43
C PRO A 141 -18.85 -17.74 23.55
N LYS A 142 -17.76 -17.20 24.10
CA LYS A 142 -16.78 -16.36 23.39
C LYS A 142 -17.31 -15.04 22.83
N VAL A 143 -18.46 -14.56 23.32
CA VAL A 143 -19.07 -13.30 22.86
C VAL A 143 -18.15 -12.10 22.99
N ARG A 144 -17.41 -11.99 24.11
CA ARG A 144 -16.50 -10.88 24.38
C ARG A 144 -15.40 -10.81 23.33
N SER A 145 -14.64 -11.90 23.17
CA SER A 145 -13.56 -11.97 22.19
C SER A 145 -14.09 -11.83 20.76
N THR A 146 -15.29 -12.31 20.46
CA THR A 146 -15.91 -12.17 19.13
C THR A 146 -16.18 -10.70 18.80
N VAL A 147 -16.74 -9.93 19.75
CA VAL A 147 -17.06 -8.51 19.55
C VAL A 147 -15.80 -7.64 19.58
N GLU A 148 -14.89 -7.88 20.53
CA GLU A 148 -13.64 -7.12 20.65
C GLU A 148 -12.73 -7.33 19.43
N ASN A 149 -12.63 -8.57 18.92
CA ASN A 149 -11.78 -8.91 17.78
C ASN A 149 -12.53 -8.87 16.43
N TRP A 150 -13.69 -8.20 16.35
CA TRP A 150 -14.52 -8.22 15.13
C TRP A 150 -13.78 -7.68 13.90
N HIS A 151 -13.07 -6.56 14.10
CA HIS A 151 -12.30 -5.85 13.07
C HIS A 151 -11.10 -6.65 12.55
N HIS A 152 -10.49 -7.48 13.40
CA HIS A 152 -9.33 -8.31 13.03
C HIS A 152 -9.62 -9.28 11.89
N PHE A 153 -10.88 -9.66 11.66
CA PHE A 153 -11.22 -10.49 10.51
C PHE A 153 -10.83 -9.82 9.18
N ILE A 154 -11.24 -8.56 8.99
CA ILE A 154 -10.95 -7.80 7.77
C ILE A 154 -9.46 -7.45 7.67
N GLU A 155 -8.84 -7.05 8.79
CA GLU A 155 -7.41 -6.71 8.83
C GLU A 155 -6.51 -7.90 8.48
N ASN A 156 -6.94 -9.13 8.78
CA ASN A 156 -6.17 -10.34 8.53
C ASN A 156 -6.41 -10.96 7.14
N LEU A 157 -7.25 -10.35 6.30
CA LEU A 157 -7.43 -10.80 4.93
C LEU A 157 -6.14 -10.63 4.13
N LEU A 158 -5.84 -11.61 3.26
CA LEU A 158 -4.68 -11.59 2.38
C LEU A 158 -4.85 -10.68 1.16
N ILE A 159 -6.09 -10.28 0.88
CA ILE A 159 -6.49 -9.44 -0.25
C ILE A 159 -7.22 -8.24 0.32
N LEU A 160 -6.93 -7.05 -0.23
CA LEU A 160 -7.66 -5.84 0.11
C LEU A 160 -8.98 -5.83 -0.67
N LEU A 161 -10.08 -5.64 0.05
CA LEU A 161 -11.41 -5.56 -0.52
C LEU A 161 -11.91 -4.12 -0.51
N SER A 162 -12.87 -3.83 -1.39
CA SER A 162 -13.58 -2.56 -1.42
C SER A 162 -14.53 -2.44 -0.24
N GLU A 163 -14.90 -1.21 0.08
CA GLU A 163 -15.88 -0.91 1.13
C GLU A 163 -17.23 -1.57 0.82
N GLN A 164 -17.63 -1.65 -0.45
CA GLN A 164 -18.88 -2.31 -0.83
C GLN A 164 -18.93 -3.79 -0.44
N GLU A 165 -17.77 -4.46 -0.43
CA GLU A 165 -17.66 -5.88 -0.07
C GLU A 165 -17.58 -6.11 1.45
N THR A 166 -17.13 -5.13 2.23
CA THR A 166 -16.95 -5.26 3.69
C THR A 166 -17.99 -4.52 4.53
N MET A 167 -18.65 -3.51 3.96
CA MET A 167 -19.51 -2.56 4.68
C MET A 167 -20.55 -3.26 5.54
N HIS A 168 -21.27 -4.24 4.99
CA HIS A 168 -22.31 -4.92 5.76
C HIS A 168 -21.76 -5.69 6.96
N TYR A 169 -20.58 -6.30 6.84
CA TYR A 169 -19.91 -6.97 7.96
C TYR A 169 -19.44 -5.97 9.03
N GLU A 170 -18.94 -4.81 8.61
CA GLU A 170 -18.48 -3.75 9.51
C GLU A 170 -19.63 -3.09 10.27
N GLU A 171 -20.77 -2.84 9.59
CA GLU A 171 -22.02 -2.37 10.19
C GLU A 171 -22.52 -3.32 11.28
N LEU A 172 -22.52 -4.63 11.00
CA LEU A 172 -22.86 -5.66 11.98
C LEU A 172 -21.91 -5.64 13.19
N GLY A 173 -20.62 -5.32 12.99
CA GLY A 173 -19.66 -5.17 14.08
C GLY A 173 -19.96 -3.99 14.99
N VAL A 174 -20.30 -2.84 14.40
CA VAL A 174 -20.74 -1.65 15.14
C VAL A 174 -22.02 -1.93 15.92
N GLU A 175 -22.98 -2.62 15.31
CA GLU A 175 -24.24 -3.02 15.96
C GLU A 175 -24.00 -4.03 17.09
N ALA A 176 -23.13 -5.02 16.87
CA ALA A 176 -22.74 -6.01 17.87
C ALA A 176 -22.14 -5.34 19.11
N ASN A 177 -21.21 -4.39 18.91
CA ASN A 177 -20.57 -3.67 20.01
C ASN A 177 -21.57 -2.80 20.80
N LYS A 178 -22.47 -2.09 20.09
CA LYS A 178 -23.55 -1.32 20.72
C LYS A 178 -24.48 -2.22 21.55
N SER A 179 -24.88 -3.37 21.01
CA SER A 179 -25.76 -4.33 21.68
C SER A 179 -25.06 -4.96 22.90
N PHE A 180 -23.79 -5.35 22.76
CA PHE A 180 -22.96 -5.87 23.84
C PHE A 180 -22.85 -4.87 25.00
N GLU A 181 -22.48 -3.61 24.72
CA GLU A 181 -22.38 -2.56 25.74
C GLU A 181 -23.73 -2.22 26.39
N LYS A 182 -24.82 -2.27 25.61
CA LYS A 182 -26.18 -2.06 26.13
C LYS A 182 -26.52 -3.13 27.19
N ILE A 183 -26.26 -4.41 26.91
CA ILE A 183 -26.52 -5.52 27.84
C ILE A 183 -25.72 -5.35 29.12
N LEU A 184 -24.43 -5.02 28.99
CA LEU A 184 -23.54 -4.85 30.13
C LEU A 184 -23.95 -3.67 31.04
N ASN A 185 -24.44 -2.57 30.47
CA ASN A 185 -24.76 -1.35 31.22
C ASN A 185 -26.23 -1.28 31.71
N LYS A 186 -27.20 -1.71 30.90
CA LYS A 186 -28.64 -1.56 31.21
C LYS A 186 -29.29 -2.81 31.82
N GLY A 187 -28.66 -3.98 31.73
CA GLY A 187 -29.16 -5.23 32.28
C GLY A 187 -29.38 -6.32 31.23
N LEU A 188 -29.51 -7.56 31.69
CA LEU A 188 -29.81 -8.70 30.84
C LEU A 188 -31.30 -8.73 30.49
N ASN A 189 -31.59 -8.43 29.23
CA ASN A 189 -32.89 -8.62 28.62
C ASN A 189 -32.75 -9.75 27.59
N GLU A 190 -33.61 -10.77 27.68
CA GLU A 190 -33.58 -11.92 26.77
C GLU A 190 -33.70 -11.51 25.29
N ASN A 191 -34.47 -10.45 25.01
CA ASN A 191 -34.58 -9.89 23.66
C ASN A 191 -33.26 -9.30 23.16
N ASP A 192 -32.51 -8.60 24.03
CA ASP A 192 -31.22 -8.02 23.68
C ASP A 192 -30.16 -9.13 23.47
N VAL A 193 -30.19 -10.18 24.29
CA VAL A 193 -29.32 -11.36 24.12
C VAL A 193 -29.62 -12.09 22.81
N ASN A 194 -30.89 -12.34 22.50
CA ASN A 194 -31.30 -12.99 21.25
C ASN A 194 -30.98 -12.13 20.02
N HIS A 195 -31.08 -10.81 20.14
CA HIS A 195 -30.66 -9.89 19.09
C HIS A 195 -29.15 -9.95 18.85
N LEU A 196 -28.32 -9.93 19.90
CA LEU A 196 -26.87 -10.10 19.78
C LEU A 196 -26.49 -11.47 19.16
N LYS A 197 -27.18 -12.55 19.52
CA LYS A 197 -27.01 -13.88 18.90
C LYS A 197 -27.26 -13.83 17.38
N LYS A 198 -28.32 -13.13 16.96
CA LYS A 198 -28.64 -12.96 15.54
C LYS A 198 -27.55 -12.19 14.81
N ILE A 199 -27.09 -11.06 15.37
CA ILE A 199 -26.01 -10.25 14.77
C ILE A 199 -24.74 -11.09 14.60
N ILE A 200 -24.31 -11.84 15.62
CA ILE A 200 -23.13 -12.71 15.54
C ILE A 200 -23.30 -13.80 14.48
N SER A 201 -24.49 -14.38 14.38
CA SER A 201 -24.79 -15.41 13.38
C SER A 201 -24.77 -14.84 11.95
N SER A 202 -25.35 -13.64 11.76
CA SER A 202 -25.26 -12.91 10.49
C SER A 202 -23.82 -12.54 10.15
N GLY A 203 -23.03 -12.08 11.12
CA GLY A 203 -21.60 -11.79 10.94
C GLY A 203 -20.82 -13.01 10.43
N LYS A 204 -21.07 -14.21 11.00
CA LYS A 204 -20.46 -15.46 10.50
C LYS A 204 -20.89 -15.82 9.08
N LEU A 205 -22.14 -15.52 8.70
CA LEU A 205 -22.62 -15.73 7.33
C LEU A 205 -21.90 -14.77 6.36
N GLU A 206 -21.76 -13.50 6.72
CA GLU A 206 -21.04 -12.50 5.94
C GLU A 206 -19.55 -12.83 5.81
N GLN A 207 -18.89 -13.32 6.88
CA GLN A 207 -17.52 -13.83 6.79
C GLN A 207 -17.37 -14.90 5.71
N ARG A 208 -18.32 -15.85 5.62
CA ARG A 208 -18.30 -16.89 4.57
C ARG A 208 -18.50 -16.30 3.18
N LYS A 209 -19.38 -15.30 3.03
CA LYS A 209 -19.58 -14.62 1.74
C LYS A 209 -18.30 -13.90 1.30
N ILE A 210 -17.65 -13.19 2.22
CA ILE A 210 -16.37 -12.50 1.99
C ILE A 210 -15.29 -13.50 1.58
N LEU A 211 -15.16 -14.63 2.30
CA LEU A 211 -14.18 -15.66 1.95
C LEU A 211 -14.46 -16.29 0.58
N ASN A 212 -15.73 -16.59 0.26
CA ASN A 212 -16.09 -17.07 -1.07
C ASN A 212 -15.78 -16.04 -2.16
N ARG A 213 -15.98 -14.75 -1.87
CA ARG A 213 -15.64 -13.66 -2.79
C ARG A 213 -14.14 -13.59 -3.02
N ILE A 214 -13.32 -13.72 -1.98
CA ILE A 214 -11.86 -13.81 -2.09
C ILE A 214 -11.42 -14.95 -3.02
N GLU A 215 -12.04 -16.13 -2.93
CA GLU A 215 -11.72 -17.25 -3.83
C GLU A 215 -12.06 -16.97 -5.30
N LEU A 216 -13.08 -16.15 -5.56
CA LEU A 216 -13.39 -15.68 -6.92
C LEU A 216 -12.36 -14.62 -7.38
N LEU A 217 -12.02 -13.67 -6.51
CA LEU A 217 -11.04 -12.62 -6.80
C LEU A 217 -9.64 -13.18 -7.08
N LYS A 218 -9.22 -14.25 -6.42
CA LYS A 218 -7.92 -14.92 -6.69
C LYS A 218 -7.73 -15.36 -8.15
N LYS A 219 -8.83 -15.54 -8.89
CA LYS A 219 -8.80 -15.91 -10.31
C LYS A 219 -8.83 -14.71 -11.24
N GLN A 220 -9.05 -13.52 -10.70
CA GLN A 220 -9.10 -12.27 -11.45
C GLN A 220 -7.73 -11.63 -11.52
N ASP A 221 -7.51 -10.85 -12.57
CA ASP A 221 -6.28 -10.11 -12.77
C ASP A 221 -6.26 -8.86 -11.87
N PHE A 222 -5.07 -8.39 -11.52
CA PHE A 222 -4.84 -7.09 -10.86
C PHE A 222 -5.51 -6.89 -9.50
N ILE A 223 -5.50 -7.91 -8.65
CA ILE A 223 -5.94 -7.81 -7.27
C ILE A 223 -4.80 -7.37 -6.36
N LEU A 224 -5.06 -6.42 -5.46
CA LEU A 224 -4.06 -5.94 -4.50
C LEU A 224 -3.99 -6.87 -3.28
N THR A 225 -2.85 -7.55 -3.13
CA THR A 225 -2.59 -8.40 -1.96
C THR A 225 -2.10 -7.57 -0.76
N LYS A 226 -2.26 -8.11 0.45
CA LYS A 226 -1.74 -7.51 1.68
C LYS A 226 -0.22 -7.35 1.64
N GLN A 227 0.50 -8.33 1.10
CA GLN A 227 1.95 -8.25 0.94
C GLN A 227 2.36 -7.09 0.03
N GLN A 228 1.67 -6.89 -1.09
CA GLN A 228 1.90 -5.74 -1.97
C GLN A 228 1.54 -4.43 -1.27
N ALA A 229 0.42 -4.36 -0.56
CA ALA A 229 0.03 -3.17 0.19
C ALA A 229 1.04 -2.81 1.29
N ASP A 230 1.56 -3.79 2.02
CA ASP A 230 2.61 -3.58 3.02
C ASP A 230 3.92 -3.13 2.37
N TRP A 231 4.29 -3.70 1.21
CA TRP A 231 5.46 -3.25 0.45
C TRP A 231 5.33 -1.80 0.00
N ILE A 232 4.18 -1.41 -0.56
CA ILE A 232 3.88 -0.03 -1.00
C ILE A 232 3.95 0.91 0.21
N ARG A 233 3.40 0.53 1.37
CA ARG A 233 3.48 1.33 2.60
C ARG A 233 4.92 1.60 3.02
N SER A 234 5.81 0.62 2.87
CA SER A 234 7.21 0.73 3.27
C SER A 234 8.09 1.46 2.24
N HIS A 235 7.82 1.35 0.94
CA HIS A 235 8.71 1.83 -0.13
C HIS A 235 8.15 3.01 -0.95
N GLN A 236 6.83 3.25 -0.89
CA GLN A 236 6.13 4.32 -1.61
C GLN A 236 5.05 4.96 -0.70
N PRO A 237 5.40 5.42 0.51
CA PRO A 237 4.44 5.92 1.49
C PRO A 237 3.57 7.08 0.97
N GLU A 238 4.11 7.91 0.07
CA GLU A 238 3.42 9.01 -0.59
C GLU A 238 2.27 8.56 -1.50
N ASN A 239 2.36 7.36 -2.07
CA ASN A 239 1.34 6.80 -2.97
C ASN A 239 0.38 5.85 -2.26
N PHE A 240 0.75 5.36 -1.07
CA PHE A 240 0.01 4.31 -0.36
C PHE A 240 -1.47 4.67 -0.14
N GLN A 241 -1.75 5.88 0.35
CA GLN A 241 -3.11 6.30 0.65
C GLN A 241 -3.97 6.38 -0.62
N THR A 242 -3.43 6.94 -1.71
CA THR A 242 -4.14 7.05 -2.98
C THR A 242 -4.45 5.68 -3.59
N VAL A 243 -3.50 4.74 -3.53
CA VAL A 243 -3.72 3.36 -3.99
C VAL A 243 -4.80 2.69 -3.14
N LEU A 244 -4.74 2.83 -1.82
CA LEU A 244 -5.71 2.25 -0.89
C LEU A 244 -7.12 2.79 -1.14
N ASP A 245 -7.26 4.10 -1.31
CA ASP A 245 -8.56 4.74 -1.57
C ASP A 245 -9.15 4.30 -2.92
N CYS A 246 -8.30 4.15 -3.95
CA CYS A 246 -8.74 3.62 -5.24
C CYS A 246 -9.34 2.21 -5.13
N ILE A 247 -8.75 1.32 -4.32
CA ILE A 247 -9.31 -0.02 -4.08
C ILE A 247 -10.57 0.05 -3.22
N LYS A 248 -10.55 0.83 -2.13
CA LYS A 248 -11.70 0.98 -1.22
C LYS A 248 -12.96 1.45 -1.93
N TYR A 249 -12.83 2.41 -2.85
CA TYR A 249 -13.96 2.97 -3.60
C TYR A 249 -14.20 2.28 -4.95
N SER A 250 -13.44 1.22 -5.28
CA SER A 250 -13.70 0.41 -6.48
C SER A 250 -14.97 -0.43 -6.30
N GLN A 251 -15.62 -0.78 -7.42
CA GLN A 251 -16.80 -1.65 -7.39
C GLN A 251 -16.43 -3.12 -7.28
N ASP A 252 -15.22 -3.49 -7.68
CA ASP A 252 -14.79 -4.87 -7.93
C ASP A 252 -13.51 -5.29 -7.18
N SER A 253 -12.97 -4.42 -6.32
CA SER A 253 -11.74 -4.67 -5.54
C SER A 253 -10.50 -4.87 -6.43
N GLN A 254 -10.51 -4.32 -7.64
CA GLN A 254 -9.41 -4.43 -8.60
C GLN A 254 -8.58 -3.14 -8.68
N ILE A 255 -7.29 -3.30 -8.97
CA ILE A 255 -6.42 -2.20 -9.37
C ILE A 255 -6.87 -1.72 -10.74
N THR A 256 -7.16 -0.44 -10.85
CA THR A 256 -7.55 0.22 -12.10
C THR A 256 -6.42 1.10 -12.62
N LEU A 257 -6.57 1.64 -13.82
CA LEU A 257 -5.55 2.53 -14.40
C LEU A 257 -5.27 3.77 -13.53
N SER A 258 -6.27 4.24 -12.76
CA SER A 258 -6.14 5.44 -11.93
C SER A 258 -5.12 5.29 -10.80
N CYS A 259 -4.83 4.06 -10.36
CA CYS A 259 -3.80 3.79 -9.34
C CYS A 259 -2.68 2.87 -9.82
N ALA A 260 -2.86 2.11 -10.91
CA ALA A 260 -1.86 1.19 -11.43
C ALA A 260 -0.49 1.84 -11.68
N HIS A 261 -0.48 3.07 -12.21
CA HIS A 261 0.74 3.82 -12.50
C HIS A 261 1.47 4.34 -11.24
N LEU A 262 0.89 4.19 -10.05
CA LEU A 262 1.51 4.56 -8.78
C LEU A 262 2.23 3.38 -8.11
N ILE A 263 1.97 2.16 -8.57
CA ILE A 263 2.49 0.93 -7.96
C ILE A 263 3.80 0.55 -8.64
N SER A 264 4.91 0.56 -7.88
CA SER A 264 6.24 0.15 -8.36
C SER A 264 6.69 -1.21 -7.80
N GLU A 265 5.78 -1.94 -7.16
CA GLU A 265 6.05 -3.25 -6.59
C GLU A 265 6.38 -4.26 -7.72
N LYS A 266 7.49 -4.97 -7.58
CA LYS A 266 8.07 -5.78 -8.66
C LYS A 266 7.12 -6.86 -9.20
N SER A 267 6.45 -7.61 -8.31
CA SER A 267 5.56 -8.69 -8.74
C SER A 267 4.34 -8.17 -9.53
N PHE A 268 3.80 -7.02 -9.13
CA PHE A 268 2.77 -6.29 -9.86
C PHE A 268 3.27 -5.86 -11.24
N LEU A 269 4.47 -5.25 -11.32
CA LEU A 269 5.04 -4.79 -12.58
C LEU A 269 5.33 -5.95 -13.55
N GLU A 270 5.83 -7.09 -13.05
CA GLU A 270 6.04 -8.31 -13.84
C GLU A 270 4.72 -8.91 -14.34
N PHE A 271 3.68 -8.87 -13.52
CA PHE A 271 2.34 -9.30 -13.93
C PHE A 271 1.76 -8.37 -15.01
N PHE A 272 1.85 -7.05 -14.80
CA PHE A 272 1.44 -6.05 -15.78
C PHE A 272 2.17 -6.24 -17.11
N ALA A 273 3.50 -6.39 -17.09
CA ALA A 273 4.32 -6.54 -18.29
C ALA A 273 3.91 -7.77 -19.11
N ARG A 274 3.65 -8.91 -18.45
CA ARG A 274 3.15 -10.13 -19.12
C ARG A 274 1.79 -9.89 -19.79
N LYS A 275 0.84 -9.29 -19.07
CA LYS A 275 -0.50 -9.01 -19.62
C LYS A 275 -0.45 -8.02 -20.77
N TYR A 276 0.33 -6.95 -20.60
CA TYR A 276 0.57 -5.93 -21.62
C TYR A 276 1.14 -6.55 -22.90
N ASN A 277 2.21 -7.34 -22.80
CA ASN A 277 2.84 -7.98 -23.96
C ASN A 277 1.88 -8.94 -24.69
N SER A 278 1.00 -9.64 -23.96
CA SER A 278 -0.04 -10.49 -24.54
C SER A 278 -1.03 -9.67 -25.39
N VAL A 279 -1.59 -8.61 -24.83
CA VAL A 279 -2.54 -7.74 -25.55
C VAL A 279 -1.85 -7.03 -26.73
N ARG A 280 -0.61 -6.61 -26.53
CA ARG A 280 0.23 -6.00 -27.58
C ARG A 280 0.43 -6.96 -28.75
N ALA A 281 0.68 -8.26 -28.50
CA ALA A 281 0.82 -9.25 -29.56
C ALA A 281 -0.48 -9.38 -30.39
N GLU A 282 -1.64 -9.44 -29.73
CA GLU A 282 -2.95 -9.50 -30.40
C GLU A 282 -3.24 -8.25 -31.25
N LYS A 283 -3.00 -7.05 -30.68
CA LYS A 283 -3.23 -5.78 -31.38
C LYS A 283 -2.22 -5.54 -32.51
N ASN A 284 -0.94 -5.84 -32.31
CA ASN A 284 0.08 -5.65 -33.35
C ASN A 284 -0.15 -6.58 -34.55
N VAL A 285 -0.69 -7.79 -34.37
CA VAL A 285 -1.09 -8.63 -35.51
C VAL A 285 -2.17 -7.93 -36.35
N THR A 286 -3.15 -7.31 -35.69
CA THR A 286 -4.23 -6.56 -36.37
C THR A 286 -3.67 -5.33 -37.10
N PHE A 287 -2.78 -4.57 -36.46
CA PHE A 287 -2.12 -3.41 -37.08
C PHE A 287 -1.24 -3.81 -38.27
N MET A 288 -0.43 -4.86 -38.10
CA MET A 288 0.44 -5.36 -39.18
C MET A 288 -0.37 -5.94 -40.34
N GLN A 289 -1.50 -6.59 -40.09
CA GLN A 289 -2.41 -7.05 -41.15
C GLN A 289 -3.05 -5.88 -41.91
N LEU A 290 -3.60 -4.89 -41.19
CA LEU A 290 -4.14 -3.67 -41.80
C LEU A 290 -3.08 -2.92 -42.63
N TYR A 291 -1.85 -2.84 -42.12
CA TYR A 291 -0.73 -2.22 -42.81
C TYR A 291 -0.30 -3.03 -44.04
N ASN A 292 -0.22 -4.35 -43.95
CA ASN A 292 0.13 -5.22 -45.07
C ASN A 292 -0.94 -5.19 -46.17
N ASP A 293 -2.22 -5.12 -45.81
CA ASP A 293 -3.33 -4.98 -46.78
C ASP A 293 -3.35 -3.59 -47.42
N TRP A 294 -2.94 -2.53 -46.68
CA TRP A 294 -2.70 -1.21 -47.25
C TRP A 294 -1.49 -1.20 -48.19
N GLN A 295 -0.37 -1.82 -47.82
CA GLN A 295 0.84 -1.93 -48.66
C GLN A 295 0.60 -2.72 -49.94
N ARG A 296 -0.24 -3.77 -49.92
CA ARG A 296 -0.63 -4.49 -51.14
C ARG A 296 -1.29 -3.60 -52.19
N ASN A 297 -1.82 -2.45 -51.78
CA ASN A 297 -2.43 -1.46 -52.66
C ASN A 297 -1.47 -0.31 -53.09
N ILE A 298 -0.24 -0.24 -52.56
CA ILE A 298 0.75 0.79 -52.93
C ILE A 298 2.13 0.14 -53.14
N VAL A 299 2.58 0.09 -54.39
CA VAL A 299 3.92 -0.40 -54.76
C VAL A 299 4.96 0.64 -54.34
N GLN A 300 5.56 0.47 -53.16
CA GLN A 300 7.00 0.59 -52.85
C GLN A 300 7.18 0.53 -51.32
N SER A 301 7.85 -0.51 -50.82
CA SER A 301 8.16 -0.67 -49.40
C SER A 301 9.19 0.37 -48.96
N LYS A 302 8.97 0.98 -47.79
CA LYS A 302 9.93 0.99 -46.67
C LYS A 302 9.30 1.59 -45.41
N ASP A 303 9.52 0.86 -44.32
CA ASP A 303 9.38 1.22 -42.91
C ASP A 303 7.95 1.48 -42.41
N VAL A 304 7.45 0.56 -41.57
CA VAL A 304 6.35 0.85 -40.64
C VAL A 304 6.85 1.97 -39.74
N PRO A 305 6.17 3.13 -39.65
CA PRO A 305 6.55 4.17 -38.70
C PRO A 305 6.46 3.57 -37.29
N PHE A 306 7.56 3.53 -36.55
CA PHE A 306 7.61 2.93 -35.21
C PHE A 306 6.60 3.58 -34.26
N GLU A 307 6.15 4.81 -34.55
CA GLU A 307 5.10 5.54 -33.85
C GLU A 307 3.74 4.84 -33.86
N THR A 308 3.55 3.93 -34.81
CA THR A 308 2.35 3.10 -34.93
C THR A 308 2.50 1.74 -34.25
N GLU A 309 3.71 1.41 -33.77
CA GLU A 309 4.00 0.15 -33.10
C GLU A 309 3.88 0.26 -31.58
N LEU A 310 3.26 -0.73 -30.96
CA LEU A 310 3.32 -0.87 -29.50
C LEU A 310 4.66 -1.49 -29.09
N PRO A 311 5.42 -0.86 -28.16
CA PRO A 311 6.68 -1.41 -27.67
C PRO A 311 6.46 -2.73 -26.94
N GLU A 312 7.49 -3.57 -26.88
CA GLU A 312 7.49 -4.80 -26.10
C GLU A 312 8.34 -4.61 -24.85
N ILE A 313 7.78 -4.92 -23.67
CA ILE A 313 8.55 -4.88 -22.42
C ILE A 313 9.44 -6.11 -22.37
N LYS A 314 10.76 -5.92 -22.37
CA LYS A 314 11.78 -6.99 -22.32
C LYS A 314 12.20 -7.32 -20.90
N GLN A 315 12.31 -6.29 -20.04
CA GLN A 315 12.77 -6.46 -18.67
C GLN A 315 12.03 -5.50 -17.71
N VAL A 316 11.78 -5.99 -16.50
CA VAL A 316 11.17 -5.24 -15.40
C VAL A 316 12.23 -4.98 -14.34
N ASN A 317 12.51 -3.71 -14.09
CA ASN A 317 13.42 -3.24 -13.06
C ASN A 317 12.63 -2.59 -11.92
N SER A 318 13.28 -2.27 -10.80
CA SER A 318 12.64 -1.63 -9.65
C SER A 318 12.17 -0.21 -10.01
N GLY A 319 10.91 -0.07 -10.43
CA GLY A 319 10.30 1.20 -10.82
C GLY A 319 10.50 1.63 -12.28
N SER A 320 11.11 0.79 -13.13
CA SER A 320 11.24 1.07 -14.57
C SER A 320 11.05 -0.16 -15.46
N TYR A 321 10.65 0.08 -16.70
CA TYR A 321 10.60 -0.91 -17.76
C TYR A 321 11.70 -0.66 -18.78
N GLN A 322 12.33 -1.74 -19.24
CA GLN A 322 13.12 -1.74 -20.45
C GLN A 322 12.29 -2.35 -21.58
N PHE A 323 12.19 -1.65 -22.69
CA PHE A 323 11.36 -2.04 -23.83
C PHE A 323 12.05 -1.77 -25.16
N GLU A 324 11.54 -2.41 -26.22
CA GLU A 324 12.02 -2.28 -27.59
C GLU A 324 10.86 -2.22 -28.59
N PHE A 325 11.12 -1.71 -29.79
CA PHE A 325 10.16 -1.74 -30.90
C PHE A 325 10.56 -2.82 -31.91
N ALA A 326 9.58 -3.35 -32.65
CA ALA A 326 9.85 -4.41 -33.62
C ALA A 326 10.65 -3.89 -34.82
N SER A 327 10.38 -2.63 -35.21
CA SER A 327 11.12 -1.85 -36.21
C SER A 327 12.52 -1.42 -35.76
N LEU A 328 12.73 -1.26 -34.45
CA LEU A 328 14.00 -0.78 -33.87
C LEU A 328 14.69 -1.90 -33.06
N GLN A 329 14.99 -3.01 -33.74
CA GLN A 329 15.65 -4.15 -33.11
C GLN A 329 17.03 -3.76 -32.57
N ASN A 330 17.37 -4.27 -31.38
CA ASN A 330 18.60 -3.97 -30.63
C ASN A 330 18.66 -2.58 -29.98
N ILE A 331 17.60 -1.78 -30.02
CA ILE A 331 17.51 -0.53 -29.27
C ILE A 331 16.67 -0.74 -28.01
N HIS A 332 17.30 -0.56 -26.86
CA HIS A 332 16.65 -0.68 -25.57
C HIS A 332 16.36 0.69 -24.95
N PHE A 333 15.06 0.96 -24.81
CA PHE A 333 14.56 2.15 -24.13
C PHE A 333 14.25 1.80 -22.68
N THR A 334 14.58 2.70 -21.75
CA THR A 334 14.20 2.56 -20.34
C THR A 334 13.31 3.72 -19.92
N LEU A 335 12.14 3.42 -19.34
CA LEU A 335 11.19 4.44 -18.86
C LEU A 335 10.67 4.05 -17.48
N SER A 336 10.36 5.03 -16.63
CA SER A 336 9.72 4.73 -15.35
C SER A 336 8.37 4.04 -15.55
N CYS A 337 8.05 3.06 -14.70
CA CYS A 337 6.81 2.30 -14.81
C CYS A 337 5.57 3.20 -14.73
N SER A 338 5.62 4.22 -13.89
CA SER A 338 4.54 5.20 -13.76
C SER A 338 4.22 5.89 -15.08
N LYS A 339 5.23 6.39 -15.79
CA LYS A 339 5.05 7.04 -17.09
C LYS A 339 4.54 6.04 -18.12
N PHE A 340 5.16 4.87 -18.22
CA PHE A 340 4.73 3.83 -19.16
C PHE A 340 3.26 3.43 -18.96
N ILE A 341 2.87 3.10 -17.72
CA ILE A 341 1.50 2.69 -17.39
C ILE A 341 0.52 3.86 -17.61
N SER A 342 0.87 5.10 -17.28
CA SER A 342 -0.02 6.24 -17.52
C SER A 342 -0.35 6.46 -19.01
N LYS A 343 0.56 6.08 -19.91
CA LYS A 343 0.41 6.25 -21.36
C LYS A 343 -0.22 5.04 -22.04
N LEU A 344 0.23 3.83 -21.71
CA LEU A 344 -0.16 2.59 -22.40
C LEU A 344 -0.94 1.60 -21.54
N GLY A 345 -1.15 1.91 -20.25
CA GLY A 345 -1.88 1.03 -19.34
C GLY A 345 -3.35 0.83 -19.71
N PHE A 346 -3.95 1.73 -20.49
CA PHE A 346 -5.32 1.57 -21.01
C PHE A 346 -5.49 0.33 -21.90
N LEU A 347 -4.40 -0.26 -22.39
CA LEU A 347 -4.44 -1.52 -23.15
C LEU A 347 -4.69 -2.73 -22.24
N VAL A 348 -4.32 -2.62 -20.97
CA VAL A 348 -4.43 -3.69 -19.97
C VAL A 348 -5.66 -3.49 -19.09
N PHE A 349 -5.90 -2.24 -18.69
CA PHE A 349 -7.02 -1.88 -17.84
C PHE A 349 -8.18 -1.38 -18.71
N PRO A 350 -9.39 -1.94 -18.56
CA PRO A 350 -10.57 -1.48 -19.29
C PRO A 350 -10.80 0.01 -18.99
N ASN A 351 -10.73 0.86 -20.02
CA ASN A 351 -10.90 2.30 -19.88
C ASN A 351 -11.60 2.88 -21.11
N LYS A 352 -12.15 4.10 -21.01
CA LYS A 352 -12.86 4.80 -22.10
C LYS A 352 -11.98 5.11 -23.32
N LYS A 353 -10.65 5.06 -23.18
CA LYS A 353 -9.72 5.26 -24.29
C LYS A 353 -9.59 3.96 -25.07
N GLU A 354 -10.29 3.87 -26.21
CA GLU A 354 -10.29 2.67 -27.05
C GLU A 354 -9.10 2.62 -28.01
N ASN A 355 -8.56 3.79 -28.39
CA ASN A 355 -7.55 3.94 -29.44
C ASN A 355 -6.20 4.46 -28.93
N LEU A 356 -5.13 3.93 -29.53
CA LEU A 356 -3.76 4.42 -29.37
C LEU A 356 -3.63 5.77 -30.06
N ASP A 357 -3.12 6.78 -29.35
CA ASP A 357 -2.69 8.03 -29.96
C ASP A 357 -1.20 7.91 -30.29
N PRO A 358 -0.77 8.09 -31.56
CA PRO A 358 0.66 8.10 -31.91
C PRO A 358 1.49 9.06 -31.05
N SER A 359 0.87 10.12 -30.52
CA SER A 359 1.51 11.05 -29.60
C SER A 359 1.94 10.40 -28.28
N ASP A 360 1.29 9.32 -27.82
CA ASP A 360 1.66 8.57 -26.63
C ASP A 360 2.98 7.81 -26.83
N ILE A 361 3.15 7.17 -27.99
CA ILE A 361 4.38 6.44 -28.35
C ILE A 361 5.55 7.40 -28.45
N LEU A 362 5.35 8.51 -29.16
CA LEU A 362 6.34 9.57 -29.26
C LEU A 362 6.70 10.16 -27.89
N GLN A 363 5.74 10.32 -26.98
CA GLN A 363 6.01 10.77 -25.61
C GLN A 363 6.79 9.75 -24.80
N ILE A 364 6.47 8.45 -24.91
CA ILE A 364 7.22 7.38 -24.26
C ILE A 364 8.68 7.39 -24.70
N VAL A 365 8.91 7.48 -26.01
CA VAL A 365 10.25 7.52 -26.59
C VAL A 365 10.99 8.78 -26.12
N ALA A 366 10.37 9.96 -26.22
CA ALA A 366 10.95 11.22 -25.78
C ALA A 366 11.24 11.29 -24.27
N GLU A 367 10.54 10.50 -23.45
CA GLU A 367 10.73 10.47 -22.00
C GLU A 367 11.61 9.32 -21.51
N SER A 368 11.96 8.39 -22.40
CA SER A 368 12.81 7.26 -22.09
C SER A 368 14.29 7.64 -22.09
N SER A 369 15.06 7.03 -21.18
CA SER A 369 16.51 7.04 -21.26
C SER A 369 16.98 5.90 -22.16
N LEU A 370 17.83 6.22 -23.13
CA LEU A 370 18.51 5.21 -23.95
C LEU A 370 19.57 4.51 -23.09
N ALA A 371 19.49 3.19 -22.98
CA ALA A 371 20.44 2.41 -22.18
C ALA A 371 21.73 2.08 -22.95
N SER A 372 21.72 2.16 -24.28
CA SER A 372 22.87 1.84 -25.15
C SER A 372 23.34 3.06 -25.95
N TYR A 373 24.66 3.18 -26.11
CA TYR A 373 25.31 4.17 -26.97
C TYR A 373 24.98 3.99 -28.47
N ASP A 374 24.38 2.86 -28.84
CA ASP A 374 24.20 2.44 -30.24
C ASP A 374 22.91 2.92 -30.93
N SER A 375 22.12 3.82 -30.33
CA SER A 375 20.85 4.24 -30.93
C SER A 375 20.84 5.71 -31.37
N TYR A 376 21.88 6.13 -32.09
CA TYR A 376 21.91 7.45 -32.72
C TYR A 376 20.68 7.68 -33.61
N ASP A 377 20.20 6.67 -34.33
CA ASP A 377 18.96 6.78 -35.12
C ASP A 377 17.77 7.21 -34.27
N ALA A 378 17.47 6.50 -33.18
CA ALA A 378 16.36 6.84 -32.29
C ALA A 378 16.52 8.25 -31.67
N PHE A 379 17.76 8.65 -31.36
CA PHE A 379 18.06 9.98 -30.86
C PHE A 379 17.76 11.08 -31.88
N PHE A 380 18.17 10.91 -33.14
CA PHE A 380 17.91 11.91 -34.18
C PHE A 380 16.47 11.88 -34.69
N TYR A 381 15.78 10.74 -34.62
CA TYR A 381 14.33 10.68 -34.82
C TYR A 381 13.55 11.45 -33.74
N GLN A 382 13.99 11.41 -32.48
CA GLN A 382 13.37 12.24 -31.43
C GLN A 382 13.50 13.74 -31.73
N ILE A 383 14.63 14.16 -32.30
CA ILE A 383 14.86 15.54 -32.72
C ILE A 383 13.86 15.93 -33.81
N GLU A 384 13.73 15.12 -34.86
CA GLU A 384 12.77 15.33 -35.94
C GLU A 384 11.33 15.43 -35.40
N SER A 385 10.90 14.50 -34.55
CA SER A 385 9.57 14.52 -33.94
C SER A 385 9.28 15.75 -33.07
N ILE A 386 10.28 16.28 -32.37
CA ILE A 386 10.14 17.50 -31.58
C ILE A 386 10.06 18.72 -32.51
N MET A 387 10.86 18.74 -33.57
CA MET A 387 10.88 19.82 -34.55
C MET A 387 9.59 19.89 -35.37
N ASP A 388 9.04 18.75 -35.81
CA ASP A 388 7.77 18.70 -36.55
C ASP A 388 6.58 19.22 -35.74
N ARG A 389 6.60 19.02 -34.41
CA ARG A 389 5.60 19.59 -33.51
C ARG A 389 5.76 21.10 -33.31
N PHE A 390 6.97 21.61 -33.39
CA PHE A 390 7.29 23.01 -33.12
C PHE A 390 7.17 23.89 -34.37
N GLU A 391 7.75 23.44 -35.49
CA GLU A 391 7.71 24.09 -36.80
C GLU A 391 6.78 23.29 -37.73
N LYS A 392 5.63 23.87 -38.07
CA LYS A 392 4.71 23.24 -39.03
C LYS A 392 5.39 23.12 -40.40
N GLY A 393 5.29 21.94 -41.02
CA GLY A 393 5.69 21.72 -42.42
C GLY A 393 6.98 20.92 -42.62
N ASN A 394 7.39 20.11 -41.63
CA ASN A 394 8.54 19.21 -41.71
C ASN A 394 9.81 19.91 -42.18
N ARG A 395 10.11 21.06 -41.57
CA ARG A 395 11.24 21.89 -41.99
C ARG A 395 12.57 21.16 -41.84
N PHE A 396 12.72 20.30 -40.84
CA PHE A 396 13.93 19.52 -40.60
C PHE A 396 13.59 18.04 -40.58
N ASN A 397 14.21 17.25 -41.45
CA ASN A 397 14.06 15.80 -41.48
C ASN A 397 15.42 15.13 -41.36
N LEU A 398 15.53 14.04 -40.60
CA LEU A 398 16.75 13.23 -40.61
C LEU A 398 16.92 12.65 -42.02
N TYR A 399 18.04 12.99 -42.68
CA TYR A 399 18.28 12.55 -44.05
C TYR A 399 19.26 11.38 -44.12
N ARG A 400 20.37 11.46 -43.37
CA ARG A 400 21.40 10.42 -43.38
C ARG A 400 22.15 10.37 -42.06
N LEU A 401 22.33 9.16 -41.54
CA LEU A 401 23.25 8.88 -40.44
C LEU A 401 24.46 8.12 -40.99
N ASN A 402 25.68 8.58 -40.70
CA ASN A 402 26.90 7.87 -41.09
C ASN A 402 27.83 7.69 -39.88
N MET A 403 27.75 6.49 -39.30
CA MET A 403 28.53 6.09 -38.12
C MET A 403 30.02 6.01 -38.42
N GLU A 404 30.40 5.39 -39.54
CA GLU A 404 31.81 5.20 -39.93
C GLU A 404 32.55 6.53 -40.08
N ARG A 405 31.86 7.55 -40.59
CA ARG A 405 32.41 8.88 -40.82
C ARG A 405 31.99 9.90 -39.77
N ASN A 406 31.34 9.46 -38.69
CA ASN A 406 30.96 10.28 -37.52
C ASN A 406 30.19 11.56 -37.90
N TYR A 407 29.16 11.45 -38.76
CA TYR A 407 28.29 12.58 -39.09
C TYR A 407 26.81 12.20 -39.20
N VAL A 408 25.96 13.22 -39.07
CA VAL A 408 24.51 13.17 -39.33
C VAL A 408 24.12 14.34 -40.24
N ASP A 409 23.26 14.08 -41.21
CA ASP A 409 22.74 15.06 -42.14
C ASP A 409 21.25 15.26 -41.92
N PHE A 410 20.83 16.52 -41.73
CA PHE A 410 19.43 16.92 -41.74
C PHE A 410 19.08 17.61 -43.05
N ARG A 411 17.98 17.19 -43.68
CA ARG A 411 17.41 17.88 -44.83
C ARG A 411 16.50 19.00 -44.34
N VAL A 412 16.81 20.21 -44.77
CA VAL A 412 16.10 21.43 -44.41
C VAL A 412 15.25 21.90 -45.58
N PHE A 413 13.93 22.00 -45.40
CA PHE A 413 13.04 22.60 -46.39
C PHE A 413 13.19 24.12 -46.38
N ASN A 414 13.49 24.69 -47.54
CA ASN A 414 13.66 26.14 -47.69
C ASN A 414 12.43 26.80 -48.31
N SER A 415 11.96 26.26 -49.45
CA SER A 415 10.82 26.82 -50.18
C SER A 415 10.30 25.83 -51.22
N ALA A 416 9.07 26.07 -51.71
CA ALA A 416 8.51 25.38 -52.86
C ALA A 416 8.29 26.41 -53.98
N LYS A 417 8.61 26.04 -55.22
CA LYS A 417 8.37 26.85 -56.43
C LYS A 417 7.41 26.11 -57.34
N THR A 418 6.37 26.78 -57.79
CA THR A 418 5.47 26.25 -58.82
C THR A 418 5.92 26.80 -60.18
N ASP A 419 6.16 25.92 -61.15
CA ASP A 419 6.47 26.34 -62.52
C ASP A 419 5.19 26.80 -63.28
N ALA A 420 5.37 27.24 -64.53
CA ALA A 420 4.27 27.75 -65.34
C ALA A 420 3.24 26.66 -65.67
N GLU A 421 3.66 25.40 -65.63
CA GLU A 421 2.85 24.21 -65.87
C GLU A 421 2.12 23.71 -64.61
N GLY A 422 2.35 24.33 -63.46
CA GLY A 422 1.73 23.96 -62.19
C GLY A 422 2.49 22.89 -61.38
N ASN A 423 3.67 22.45 -61.83
CA ASN A 423 4.48 21.49 -61.09
C ASN A 423 5.19 22.18 -59.92
N ILE A 424 5.13 21.55 -58.75
CA ILE A 424 5.76 22.06 -57.54
C ILE A 424 7.14 21.43 -57.39
N THR A 425 8.18 22.26 -57.43
CA THR A 425 9.56 21.88 -57.13
C THR A 425 9.91 22.34 -55.71
N TYR A 426 10.27 21.39 -54.86
CA TYR A 426 10.72 21.67 -53.49
C TYR A 426 12.22 21.92 -53.47
N ILE A 427 12.65 22.95 -52.75
CA ILE A 427 14.05 23.33 -52.62
C ILE A 427 14.53 23.00 -51.21
N TYR A 428 15.55 22.14 -51.14
CA TYR A 428 16.15 21.70 -49.89
C TYR A 428 17.62 22.10 -49.77
N SER A 429 18.06 22.27 -48.54
CA SER A 429 19.48 22.26 -48.16
C SER A 429 19.75 21.09 -47.22
N TYR A 430 21.02 20.70 -47.11
CA TYR A 430 21.44 19.59 -46.26
C TYR A 430 22.47 20.11 -45.27
N ASN A 431 22.12 20.06 -43.98
CA ASN A 431 23.00 20.49 -42.91
C ASN A 431 23.68 19.26 -42.31
N ARG A 432 25.01 19.23 -42.35
CA ARG A 432 25.84 18.16 -41.77
C ARG A 432 26.34 18.56 -40.42
N TYR A 433 26.26 17.64 -39.46
CA TYR A 433 26.79 17.82 -38.12
C TYR A 433 27.67 16.64 -37.73
N LYS A 434 28.66 16.86 -36.87
CA LYS A 434 29.46 15.77 -36.30
C LYS A 434 28.61 14.96 -35.34
N LEU A 435 28.51 13.66 -35.57
CA LEU A 435 27.56 12.78 -34.89
C LEU A 435 27.72 12.80 -33.36
N ILE A 436 28.92 12.48 -32.86
CA ILE A 436 29.17 12.40 -31.41
C ILE A 436 29.01 13.77 -30.73
N GLU A 437 29.55 14.84 -31.34
CA GLU A 437 29.48 16.19 -30.75
C GLU A 437 28.04 16.71 -30.70
N SER A 438 27.27 16.49 -31.78
CA SER A 438 25.84 16.82 -31.83
C SER A 438 25.05 16.03 -30.81
N TYR A 439 25.32 14.74 -30.68
CA TYR A 439 24.66 13.90 -29.69
C TYR A 439 24.87 14.43 -28.27
N GLU A 440 26.12 14.68 -27.86
CA GLU A 440 26.42 15.18 -26.52
C GLU A 440 25.80 16.56 -26.25
N LYS A 441 25.87 17.48 -27.23
CA LYS A 441 25.26 18.81 -27.12
C LYS A 441 23.73 18.73 -27.03
N ILE A 442 23.10 17.97 -27.92
CA ILE A 442 21.64 17.94 -28.05
C ILE A 442 20.99 17.07 -26.97
N ARG A 443 21.69 16.07 -26.42
CA ARG A 443 21.14 15.20 -25.37
C ARG A 443 20.64 16.00 -24.17
N GLY A 444 21.39 17.01 -23.75
CA GLY A 444 20.97 17.93 -22.68
C GLY A 444 19.77 18.82 -23.06
N ILE A 445 19.63 19.16 -24.35
CA ILE A 445 18.54 19.98 -24.89
C ILE A 445 17.24 19.16 -24.99
N LEU A 446 17.33 17.92 -25.49
CA LEU A 446 16.22 16.97 -25.59
C LEU A 446 15.63 16.63 -24.22
N LEU A 447 16.48 16.38 -23.22
CA LEU A 447 16.03 16.13 -21.84
C LEU A 447 15.23 17.31 -21.26
N LYS A 448 15.53 18.54 -21.70
CA LYS A 448 14.82 19.76 -21.29
C LYS A 448 13.61 20.08 -22.18
N LYS A 449 13.36 19.30 -23.23
CA LYS A 449 12.29 19.53 -24.24
C LYS A 449 12.28 20.96 -24.79
N ASN A 450 13.45 21.57 -24.95
CA ASN A 450 13.56 22.98 -25.34
C ASN A 450 13.69 23.11 -26.86
N ALA A 451 12.54 23.08 -27.56
CA ALA A 451 12.48 23.18 -29.01
C ALA A 451 13.15 24.44 -29.58
N PRO A 452 13.05 25.64 -28.96
CA PRO A 452 13.82 26.81 -29.40
C PRO A 452 15.34 26.61 -29.37
N LEU A 453 15.89 25.99 -28.33
CA LEU A 453 17.33 25.68 -28.27
C LEU A 453 17.72 24.60 -29.29
N LEU A 454 16.83 23.66 -29.57
CA LEU A 454 17.05 22.63 -30.58
C LEU A 454 17.07 23.24 -31.98
N LEU A 455 16.14 24.14 -32.29
CA LEU A 455 16.12 24.90 -33.53
C LEU A 455 17.39 25.76 -33.66
N ASP A 456 17.77 26.48 -32.60
CA ASP A 456 18.99 27.30 -32.58
C ASP A 456 20.23 26.47 -32.91
N PHE A 457 20.34 25.28 -32.30
CA PHE A 457 21.40 24.32 -32.60
C PHE A 457 21.35 23.87 -34.07
N LEU A 458 20.19 23.44 -34.56
CA LEU A 458 20.04 22.96 -35.94
C LEU A 458 20.34 24.07 -36.95
N GLU A 459 20.05 25.33 -36.66
CA GLU A 459 20.34 26.43 -37.58
C GLU A 459 21.80 26.88 -37.54
N LYS A 460 22.47 26.83 -36.38
CA LYS A 460 23.78 27.48 -36.18
C LYS A 460 24.97 26.54 -36.06
N ASP A 461 24.79 25.33 -35.56
CA ASP A 461 25.89 24.40 -35.28
C ASP A 461 26.19 23.42 -36.43
N ALA A 462 25.61 23.63 -37.62
CA ALA A 462 25.92 22.83 -38.79
C ALA A 462 27.40 23.01 -39.19
N THR A 463 28.13 21.90 -39.29
CA THR A 463 29.54 21.90 -39.72
C THR A 463 29.69 22.19 -41.20
N LYS A 464 28.72 21.78 -42.01
CA LYS A 464 28.62 22.11 -43.43
C LYS A 464 27.16 22.25 -43.82
N THR A 465 26.89 23.11 -44.80
CA THR A 465 25.58 23.21 -45.46
C THR A 465 25.74 23.04 -46.95
N PHE A 466 24.93 22.16 -47.53
CA PHE A 466 24.94 21.83 -48.95
C PHE A 466 23.66 22.26 -49.62
N THR A 467 23.78 22.70 -50.87
CA THR A 467 22.65 22.64 -51.80
C THR A 467 22.44 21.20 -52.24
N GLU A 468 21.24 20.85 -52.71
CA GLU A 468 20.95 19.48 -53.16
C GLU A 468 21.94 18.95 -54.22
N TYR A 469 22.31 19.80 -55.18
CA TYR A 469 23.31 19.44 -56.20
C TYR A 469 24.68 19.11 -55.59
N LYS A 470 25.17 19.96 -54.68
CA LYS A 470 26.46 19.74 -53.99
C LYS A 470 26.43 18.49 -53.12
N TYR A 471 25.30 18.24 -52.46
CA TYR A 471 25.13 17.07 -51.61
C TYR A 471 25.20 15.77 -52.42
N LYS A 472 24.58 15.73 -53.61
CA LYS A 472 24.64 14.57 -54.51
C LYS A 472 26.08 14.28 -54.95
N ILE A 473 26.82 15.31 -55.35
CA ILE A 473 28.23 15.17 -55.74
C ILE A 473 29.06 14.60 -54.57
N GLU A 474 28.98 15.20 -53.38
CA GLU A 474 29.75 14.70 -52.23
C GLU A 474 29.35 13.26 -51.91
N THR A 475 28.06 12.92 -51.95
CA THR A 475 27.60 11.54 -51.71
C THR A 475 28.14 10.53 -52.73
N GLU A 476 28.21 10.91 -54.01
CA GLU A 476 28.82 10.09 -55.06
C GLU A 476 30.32 9.90 -54.84
N GLU A 477 31.05 10.97 -54.52
CA GLU A 477 32.47 10.90 -54.17
C GLU A 477 32.72 10.02 -52.94
N GLU A 478 31.88 10.12 -51.91
CA GLU A 478 31.95 9.28 -50.72
C GLU A 478 31.75 7.79 -51.08
N LEU A 479 30.80 7.50 -51.98
CA LEU A 479 30.50 6.15 -52.44
C LEU A 479 31.68 5.56 -53.23
N GLU A 480 32.28 6.32 -54.14
CA GLU A 480 33.47 5.89 -54.89
C GLU A 480 34.66 5.64 -53.96
N LEU A 481 34.93 6.53 -53.01
CA LEU A 481 35.97 6.31 -51.98
C LEU A 481 35.71 5.05 -51.14
N SER A 482 34.45 4.75 -50.83
CA SER A 482 34.09 3.53 -50.08
C SER A 482 34.33 2.24 -50.88
N LYS A 483 34.18 2.31 -52.21
CA LYS A 483 34.49 1.18 -53.10
C LYS A 483 35.99 0.95 -53.21
N MET A 484 36.80 2.01 -53.19
CA MET A 484 38.27 1.92 -53.26
C MET A 484 38.93 1.36 -52.00
N ASN A 485 38.25 1.48 -50.84
CA ASN A 485 38.75 1.00 -49.55
C ASN A 485 38.30 -0.43 -49.20
N LYS A 486 37.54 -1.09 -50.08
CA LYS A 486 37.15 -2.51 -49.98
C LYS A 486 37.99 -3.34 -50.94
#